data_AF-A0A7C3DV03-F1
#
_entry.id   AF-A0A7C3DV03-F1
#
_cell.length_a   1.000
_cell.length_b   1.000
_cell.length_c   1.000
_cell.angle_alpha   90.00
_cell.angle_beta   90.00
_cell.angle_gamma   90.00
#
_symmetry.space_group_name_H-M   'P 1'
#
loop_
_entity.id
_entity.type
_entity.pdbx_description
1 polymer ?
#
loop_
_entity_poly.entity_id
_entity_poly.type
_entity_poly.pdbx_seq_one_letter_code
_entity_poly.pdbx_strand_id
1 'polypeptide(L)'
;MRGLAQLDHRASVPGAPGPFHPVAVIQVGLRCRALHFLQATMDDPLVDEAVVVRWLVHYANGSAREWPVVYGRHVRDLWWRPGREPLDASEALLAWRGRAAIGDLSGTDGVRLFKATWTNPQPDLEVARIEFRVGETSMKPLVVGATAE
;
A
#
# COMPACT_ATOMS: atom_id res chain seq x y z
N MET A 1 -7.74 -16.63 2.54
CA MET A 1 -6.80 -16.09 3.54
C MET A 1 -7.50 -14.96 4.28
N ARG A 2 -7.64 -15.04 5.61
CA ARG A 2 -8.03 -13.91 6.46
C ARG A 2 -6.86 -13.66 7.40
N GLY A 3 -6.06 -12.65 7.14
CA GLY A 3 -4.85 -12.39 7.90
C GLY A 3 -4.52 -10.90 7.94
N LEU A 4 -4.18 -10.42 9.13
CA LEU A 4 -3.56 -9.11 9.31
C LEU A 4 -2.07 -9.29 9.02
N ALA A 5 -1.59 -8.73 7.91
CA ALA A 5 -0.15 -8.59 7.66
C ALA A 5 0.18 -7.12 7.88
N GLN A 6 0.72 -6.79 9.06
CA GLN A 6 1.34 -5.50 9.29
C GLN A 6 2.76 -5.56 8.69
N LEU A 7 2.93 -4.97 7.52
CA LEU A 7 4.25 -4.71 6.97
C LEU A 7 4.60 -3.26 7.33
N ASP A 8 5.30 -3.11 8.45
CA ASP A 8 5.98 -1.85 8.77
C ASP A 8 7.41 -1.95 8.26
N HIS A 9 7.68 -1.36 7.09
CA HIS A 9 9.05 -1.16 6.67
C HIS A 9 9.62 0.01 7.46
N ARG A 10 10.06 -0.29 8.68
CA ARG A 10 10.88 0.59 9.51
C ARG A 10 12.37 0.41 9.24
N ALA A 11 12.78 -0.04 8.05
CA ALA A 11 14.18 0.08 7.70
C ALA A 11 14.45 1.55 7.36
N SER A 12 15.16 2.22 8.27
CA SER A 12 16.05 3.31 7.87
C SER A 12 16.98 2.71 6.81
N VAL A 13 16.65 2.91 5.53
CA VAL A 13 17.66 2.84 4.48
C VAL A 13 18.24 4.25 4.41
N PRO A 14 19.43 4.49 4.99
CA PRO A 14 20.17 5.70 4.67
C PRO A 14 20.71 5.52 3.25
N GLY A 15 19.89 5.83 2.24
CA GLY A 15 20.26 5.64 0.86
C GLY A 15 19.23 6.25 -0.06
N ALA A 16 19.69 7.07 -1.00
CA ALA A 16 18.89 7.76 -1.99
C ALA A 16 17.87 6.85 -2.73
N PRO A 17 16.83 7.42 -3.35
CA PRO A 17 15.92 6.69 -4.24
C PRO A 17 16.68 5.75 -5.18
N GLY A 18 16.26 4.48 -5.22
CA GLY A 18 16.85 3.44 -6.07
C GLY A 18 15.79 2.49 -6.60
N PRO A 19 16.15 1.52 -7.46
CA PRO A 19 15.19 0.60 -8.06
C PRO A 19 14.32 -0.13 -7.03
N PHE A 20 13.08 -0.46 -7.41
CA PHE A 20 12.19 -1.26 -6.58
C PHE A 20 12.81 -2.61 -6.21
N HIS A 21 12.86 -2.91 -4.91
CA HIS A 21 13.41 -4.16 -4.38
C HIS A 21 12.43 -4.79 -3.38
N PRO A 22 12.40 -6.14 -3.28
CA PRO A 22 11.48 -6.83 -2.37
C PRO A 22 11.91 -6.64 -0.92
N VAL A 23 10.95 -6.32 -0.05
CA VAL A 23 11.17 -6.18 1.39
C VAL A 23 10.28 -7.09 2.23
N ALA A 24 9.24 -7.67 1.63
CA ALA A 24 8.44 -8.73 2.24
C ALA A 24 7.87 -9.67 1.18
N VAL A 25 7.68 -10.93 1.58
CA VAL A 25 7.03 -11.96 0.77
C VAL A 25 5.94 -12.62 1.60
N ILE A 26 4.73 -12.70 1.06
CA ILE A 26 3.58 -13.34 1.71
C ILE A 26 3.17 -14.54 0.86
N GLN A 27 3.17 -15.74 1.46
CA GLN A 27 2.66 -16.94 0.82
C GLN A 27 1.13 -16.88 0.81
N VAL A 28 0.51 -17.04 -0.36
CA VAL A 28 -0.95 -16.94 -0.54
C VAL A 28 -1.56 -18.33 -0.69
N GLY A 29 -1.11 -19.11 -1.67
CA GLY A 29 -1.54 -20.49 -1.91
C GLY A 29 -3.03 -20.65 -2.20
N LEU A 30 -3.65 -19.68 -2.88
CA LEU A 30 -5.09 -19.64 -3.14
C LEU A 30 -5.40 -19.12 -4.54
N ARG A 31 -6.48 -19.63 -5.15
CA ARG A 31 -7.16 -18.94 -6.24
C ARG A 31 -8.01 -17.82 -5.65
N CYS A 32 -7.94 -16.64 -6.26
CA CYS A 32 -8.72 -15.48 -5.84
C CYS A 32 -9.07 -14.62 -7.06
N ARG A 33 -10.22 -13.96 -7.04
CA ARG A 33 -10.66 -12.95 -7.99
C ARG A 33 -10.04 -11.58 -7.70
N ALA A 34 -9.73 -11.28 -6.44
CA ALA A 34 -9.14 -10.00 -6.07
C ALA A 34 -8.24 -10.10 -4.83
N LEU A 35 -7.33 -9.13 -4.71
CA LEU A 35 -6.58 -8.85 -3.50
C LEU A 35 -6.94 -7.44 -3.02
N HIS A 36 -7.35 -7.32 -1.76
CA HIS A 36 -7.63 -6.04 -1.11
C HIS A 36 -6.55 -5.70 -0.11
N PHE A 37 -6.15 -4.44 -0.07
CA PHE A 37 -5.08 -3.95 0.79
C PHE A 37 -5.56 -2.74 1.58
N LEU A 38 -5.40 -2.78 2.91
CA LEU A 38 -5.60 -1.64 3.79
C LEU A 38 -4.24 -1.01 4.07
N GLN A 39 -4.03 0.22 3.59
CA GLN A 39 -2.70 0.82 3.48
C GLN A 39 -2.73 2.35 3.53
N ALA A 40 -1.57 2.94 3.78
CA ALA A 40 -1.28 4.37 3.67
C ALA A 40 0.22 4.56 3.40
N THR A 41 0.66 5.80 3.27
CA THR A 41 2.08 6.16 3.28
C THR A 41 2.37 7.12 4.42
N MET A 42 3.61 7.20 4.87
CA MET A 42 4.07 8.19 5.85
C MET A 42 5.23 9.00 5.27
N ASP A 43 5.49 10.16 5.88
CA ASP A 43 6.34 11.26 5.41
C ASP A 43 5.60 12.21 4.45
N ASP A 44 6.28 13.29 4.06
CA ASP A 44 5.67 14.39 3.31
C ASP A 44 5.03 13.94 1.98
N PRO A 45 3.77 14.31 1.71
CA PRO A 45 3.08 13.96 0.47
C PRO A 45 3.90 14.19 -0.79
N LEU A 46 3.84 13.16 -1.63
CA LEU A 46 4.43 13.12 -2.94
C LEU A 46 3.55 13.86 -3.96
N VAL A 47 4.09 14.10 -5.15
CA VAL A 47 3.28 14.50 -6.30
C VAL A 47 2.37 13.33 -6.71
N ASP A 48 1.12 13.63 -7.07
CA ASP A 48 0.19 12.65 -7.61
C ASP A 48 0.78 11.91 -8.82
N GLU A 49 0.28 10.71 -9.08
CA GLU A 49 0.74 9.80 -10.15
C GLU A 49 2.11 9.13 -9.93
N ALA A 50 2.85 9.49 -8.87
CA ALA A 50 4.08 8.81 -8.54
C ALA A 50 3.83 7.40 -7.95
N VAL A 51 4.60 6.41 -8.41
CA VAL A 51 4.54 5.02 -7.90
C VAL A 51 5.28 4.95 -6.57
N VAL A 52 4.60 4.50 -5.52
CA VAL A 52 5.18 4.40 -4.16
C VAL A 52 5.59 2.97 -3.80
N VAL A 53 4.88 1.98 -4.34
CA VAL A 53 5.06 0.55 -4.07
C VAL A 53 4.74 -0.22 -5.34
N ARG A 54 5.38 -1.37 -5.51
CA ARG A 54 4.93 -2.40 -6.46
C ARG A 54 4.60 -3.69 -5.72
N TRP A 55 3.44 -4.25 -5.99
CA TRP A 55 3.11 -5.63 -5.63
C TRP A 55 3.45 -6.54 -6.80
N LEU A 56 4.31 -7.52 -6.59
CA LEU A 56 4.55 -8.58 -7.57
C LEU A 56 3.81 -9.84 -7.16
N VAL A 57 2.80 -10.22 -7.95
CA VAL A 57 1.92 -11.37 -7.72
C VAL A 57 2.42 -12.54 -8.54
N HIS A 58 2.91 -13.60 -7.88
CA HIS A 58 3.39 -14.81 -8.52
C HIS A 58 2.31 -15.89 -8.53
N TYR A 59 2.06 -16.49 -9.69
CA TYR A 59 1.14 -17.62 -9.83
C TYR A 59 1.89 -18.95 -9.73
N ALA A 60 1.15 -20.01 -9.38
CA ALA A 60 1.69 -21.37 -9.28
C ALA A 60 2.24 -21.91 -10.61
N ASN A 61 1.80 -21.37 -11.75
CA ASN A 61 2.33 -21.74 -13.07
C ASN A 61 3.67 -21.04 -13.42
N GLY A 62 4.24 -20.26 -12.49
CA GLY A 62 5.50 -19.54 -12.68
C GLY A 62 5.37 -18.15 -13.31
N SER A 63 4.20 -17.78 -13.84
CA SER A 63 3.96 -16.43 -14.33
C SER A 63 3.80 -15.41 -13.19
N ALA A 64 3.96 -14.12 -13.50
CA ALA A 64 3.75 -13.05 -12.53
C ALA A 64 2.97 -11.87 -13.13
N ARG A 65 2.34 -11.08 -12.25
CA ARG A 65 1.72 -9.80 -12.57
C ARG A 65 2.18 -8.75 -11.57
N GLU A 66 2.46 -7.56 -12.07
CA GLU A 66 2.79 -6.44 -11.22
C GLU A 66 1.59 -5.52 -11.06
N TRP A 67 1.43 -4.96 -9.87
CA TRP A 67 0.47 -3.91 -9.60
C TRP A 67 1.17 -2.71 -8.93
N PRO A 68 1.26 -1.55 -9.61
CA PRO A 68 1.79 -0.34 -9.01
C PRO A 68 0.76 0.32 -8.10
N VAL A 69 1.17 0.61 -6.87
CA VAL A 69 0.41 1.48 -5.95
C VAL A 69 0.87 2.91 -6.22
N VAL A 70 -0.09 3.80 -6.51
CA VAL A 70 0.18 5.14 -7.05
C VAL A 70 -0.33 6.18 -6.06
N TYR A 71 0.50 7.16 -5.75
CA TYR A 71 0.14 8.27 -4.88
C TYR A 71 -1.02 9.05 -5.49
N GLY A 72 -2.04 9.29 -4.67
CA GLY A 72 -3.27 9.98 -5.06
C GLY A 72 -4.34 9.14 -5.73
N ARG A 73 -3.96 8.01 -6.35
CA ARG A 73 -4.93 7.02 -6.86
C ARG A 73 -5.26 5.96 -5.82
N HIS A 74 -4.26 5.35 -5.23
CA HIS A 74 -4.44 4.19 -4.35
C HIS A 74 -4.19 4.50 -2.87
N VAL A 75 -3.38 5.52 -2.57
CA VAL A 75 -2.94 5.90 -1.22
C VAL A 75 -2.69 7.40 -1.12
N ARG A 76 -2.71 7.92 0.11
CA ARG A 76 -2.27 9.26 0.52
C ARG A 76 -1.51 9.15 1.85
N ASP A 77 -0.93 10.27 2.31
CA ASP A 77 -0.33 10.35 3.64
C ASP A 77 -1.31 9.91 4.73
N LEU A 78 -0.81 9.08 5.65
CA LEU A 78 -1.49 8.60 6.84
C LEU A 78 -1.99 9.78 7.66
N TRP A 79 -1.18 10.84 7.80
CA TRP A 79 -1.51 12.01 8.59
C TRP A 79 -2.25 13.04 7.74
N TRP A 80 -3.56 13.18 7.99
CA TRP A 80 -4.35 14.13 7.26
C TRP A 80 -4.22 15.54 7.82
N ARG A 81 -3.76 16.48 6.96
CA ARG A 81 -3.64 17.91 7.25
C ARG A 81 -4.46 18.75 6.27
N PRO A 82 -5.58 19.36 6.70
CA PRO A 82 -6.42 20.21 5.86
C PRO A 82 -5.61 21.21 5.02
N GLY A 83 -5.92 21.26 3.72
CA GLY A 83 -5.27 22.19 2.78
C GLY A 83 -3.92 21.74 2.21
N ARG A 84 -3.32 20.64 2.69
CA ARG A 84 -2.04 20.13 2.15
C ARG A 84 -2.23 19.23 0.91
N GLU A 85 -3.29 18.44 0.87
CA GLU A 85 -3.63 17.52 -0.23
C GLU A 85 -5.12 17.14 -0.17
N PRO A 86 -5.70 16.40 -1.12
CA PRO A 86 -7.08 15.92 -1.00
C PRO A 86 -7.28 14.95 0.17
N LEU A 87 -8.51 14.92 0.74
CA LEU A 87 -8.89 13.95 1.76
C LEU A 87 -8.88 12.52 1.22
N ASP A 88 -9.34 12.36 -0.02
CA ASP A 88 -9.58 11.07 -0.66
C ASP A 88 -8.48 10.69 -1.66
N ALA A 89 -8.50 9.42 -2.08
CA ALA A 89 -7.76 8.91 -3.21
C ALA A 89 -8.74 8.54 -4.32
N SER A 90 -8.37 8.71 -5.59
CA SER A 90 -9.32 8.60 -6.70
C SER A 90 -9.76 7.16 -7.03
N GLU A 91 -8.96 6.17 -6.69
CA GLU A 91 -9.17 4.74 -6.99
C GLU A 91 -9.06 3.86 -5.73
N ALA A 92 -9.19 4.45 -4.54
CA ALA A 92 -9.22 3.71 -3.29
C ALA A 92 -10.27 4.27 -2.33
N LEU A 93 -10.90 3.39 -1.57
CA LEU A 93 -11.87 3.77 -0.56
C LEU A 93 -11.13 4.32 0.67
N LEU A 94 -11.53 5.49 1.16
CA LEU A 94 -11.18 5.94 2.51
C LEU A 94 -11.85 5.03 3.54
N ALA A 95 -11.15 3.97 3.93
CA ALA A 95 -11.72 2.84 4.66
C ALA A 95 -11.77 3.08 6.17
N TRP A 96 -10.91 3.96 6.69
CA TRP A 96 -10.89 4.29 8.11
C TRP A 96 -10.32 5.69 8.36
N ARG A 97 -10.84 6.34 9.39
CA ARG A 97 -10.31 7.59 9.95
C ARG A 97 -10.24 7.49 11.47
N GLY A 98 -9.13 7.94 12.04
CA GLY A 98 -8.97 8.15 13.48
C GLY A 98 -8.66 9.60 13.77
N ARG A 99 -9.06 10.08 14.95
CA ARG A 99 -8.58 11.37 15.46
C ARG A 99 -7.15 11.20 15.97
N ALA A 100 -6.27 12.15 15.67
CA ALA A 100 -5.00 12.23 16.36
C ALA A 100 -5.27 12.55 17.83
N ALA A 101 -4.49 11.97 18.75
CA ALA A 101 -4.57 12.36 20.15
C ALA A 101 -4.28 13.86 20.27
N ILE A 102 -5.10 14.57 21.05
CA ILE A 102 -5.01 16.02 21.22
C ILE A 102 -3.63 16.33 21.81
N GLY A 103 -2.75 16.96 21.02
CA GLY A 103 -1.48 17.51 21.52
C GLY A 103 -0.26 17.39 20.62
N ASP A 104 -0.19 16.46 19.66
CA ASP A 104 1.13 16.03 19.17
C ASP A 104 1.59 16.53 17.79
N LEU A 105 0.73 17.11 16.95
CA LEU A 105 1.16 17.61 15.63
C LEU A 105 0.30 18.81 15.20
N SER A 106 0.85 20.03 15.25
CA SER A 106 0.16 21.23 14.77
C SER A 106 -0.35 21.04 13.33
N GLY A 107 -1.63 21.34 13.10
CA GLY A 107 -2.25 21.24 11.77
C GLY A 107 -2.62 19.83 11.28
N THR A 108 -2.56 18.80 12.14
CA THR A 108 -3.01 17.44 11.78
C THR A 108 -4.38 17.13 12.39
N ASP A 109 -5.36 16.82 11.53
CA ASP A 109 -6.75 16.55 11.94
C ASP A 109 -6.97 15.09 12.35
N GLY A 110 -6.11 14.18 11.86
CA GLY A 110 -6.23 12.77 12.18
C GLY A 110 -5.41 11.86 11.29
N VAL A 111 -5.64 10.57 11.45
CA VAL A 111 -5.04 9.51 10.65
C VAL A 111 -6.07 8.90 9.72
N ARG A 112 -5.63 8.42 8.56
CA ARG A 112 -6.50 7.79 7.55
C ARG A 112 -5.86 6.58 6.91
N LEU A 113 -6.68 5.58 6.56
CA LEU A 113 -6.26 4.39 5.83
C LEU A 113 -7.14 4.18 4.61
N PHE A 114 -6.52 3.70 3.54
CA PHE A 114 -7.17 3.48 2.26
C PHE A 114 -7.27 1.99 1.96
N LYS A 115 -8.42 1.56 1.47
CA LYS A 115 -8.62 0.24 0.86
C LYS A 115 -8.50 0.38 -0.65
N ALA A 116 -7.42 -0.15 -1.21
CA ALA A 116 -7.27 -0.33 -2.66
C ALA A 116 -7.42 -1.81 -3.02
N THR A 117 -7.89 -2.09 -4.23
CA THR A 117 -8.15 -3.45 -4.71
C THR A 117 -7.41 -3.70 -6.00
N TRP A 118 -6.67 -4.80 -6.06
CA TRP A 118 -6.14 -5.35 -7.28
C TRP A 118 -7.06 -6.45 -7.79
N THR A 119 -7.58 -6.28 -9.00
CA THR A 119 -8.36 -7.31 -9.69
C THR A 119 -7.42 -8.32 -10.34
N ASN A 120 -7.58 -9.60 -9.99
CA ASN A 120 -6.77 -10.66 -10.55
C ASN A 120 -7.14 -10.90 -12.02
N PRO A 121 -6.24 -10.69 -12.99
CA PRO A 121 -6.52 -10.95 -14.41
C PRO A 121 -6.59 -12.45 -14.74
N GLN A 122 -6.17 -13.33 -13.83
CA GLN A 122 -6.12 -14.78 -13.99
C GLN A 122 -6.71 -15.48 -12.74
N PRO A 123 -8.03 -15.35 -12.49
CA PRO A 123 -8.66 -15.86 -11.26
C PRO A 123 -8.64 -17.38 -11.13
N ASP A 124 -8.52 -18.10 -12.26
CA ASP A 124 -8.47 -19.57 -12.28
C ASP A 124 -7.07 -20.12 -11.95
N LEU A 125 -6.05 -19.26 -11.95
CA LEU A 125 -4.71 -19.62 -11.52
C LEU A 125 -4.54 -19.34 -10.04
N GLU A 126 -3.92 -20.28 -9.33
CA GLU A 126 -3.54 -20.08 -7.94
C GLU A 126 -2.46 -19.01 -7.85
N VAL A 127 -2.69 -18.01 -7.00
CA VAL A 127 -1.65 -17.08 -6.56
C VAL A 127 -0.82 -17.80 -5.51
N ALA A 128 0.44 -18.09 -5.84
CA ALA A 128 1.36 -18.79 -4.95
C ALA A 128 1.85 -17.87 -3.84
N ARG A 129 2.34 -16.68 -4.21
CA ARG A 129 2.89 -15.68 -3.28
C ARG A 129 2.82 -14.28 -3.86
N ILE A 130 2.87 -13.28 -2.98
CA ILE A 130 2.98 -11.87 -3.35
C ILE A 130 4.23 -11.27 -2.72
N GLU A 131 4.90 -10.37 -3.44
CA GLU A 131 6.05 -9.63 -2.95
C GLU A 131 5.70 -8.15 -2.81
N PHE A 132 6.01 -7.57 -1.66
CA PHE A 132 5.93 -6.14 -1.41
C PHE A 132 7.27 -5.50 -1.77
N ARG A 133 7.27 -4.58 -2.74
CA ARG A 133 8.48 -3.92 -3.23
C ARG A 133 8.41 -2.42 -3.01
N VAL A 134 9.47 -1.87 -2.42
CA VAL A 134 9.65 -0.43 -2.17
C VAL A 134 10.86 0.07 -2.93
N GLY A 135 10.90 1.38 -3.20
CA GLY A 135 11.96 2.02 -3.97
C GLY A 135 11.50 3.37 -4.52
N GLU A 136 12.35 3.98 -5.34
CA GLU A 136 12.15 5.18 -6.18
C GLU A 136 11.63 6.47 -5.49
N THR A 137 11.19 6.38 -4.24
CA THR A 137 10.65 7.48 -3.44
C THR A 137 11.18 7.37 -2.01
N SER A 138 11.21 8.49 -1.28
CA SER A 138 11.54 8.52 0.14
C SER A 138 10.34 8.24 1.05
N MET A 139 9.16 8.00 0.47
CA MET A 139 7.95 7.70 1.23
C MET A 139 8.15 6.43 2.06
N LYS A 140 7.43 6.32 3.18
CA LYS A 140 7.38 5.12 4.00
C LYS A 140 6.00 4.45 3.86
N PRO A 141 5.83 3.49 2.94
CA PRO A 141 4.59 2.75 2.80
C PRO A 141 4.26 1.92 4.05
N LEU A 142 2.99 1.89 4.41
CA LEU A 142 2.43 1.09 5.49
C LEU A 142 1.29 0.23 4.96
N VAL A 143 1.37 -1.08 5.18
CA VAL A 143 0.26 -2.01 4.92
C VAL A 143 -0.17 -2.60 6.24
N VAL A 144 -1.44 -2.39 6.60
CA VAL A 144 -2.03 -2.85 7.86
C VAL A 144 -2.66 -4.23 7.69
N GLY A 145 -3.20 -4.52 6.51
CA GLY A 145 -3.79 -5.83 6.23
C GLY A 145 -4.00 -6.09 4.74
N ALA A 146 -4.09 -7.37 4.39
CA ALA A 146 -4.40 -7.83 3.05
C ALA A 146 -5.35 -9.03 3.08
N THR A 147 -6.29 -9.10 2.15
CA THR A 147 -7.25 -10.21 2.04
C THR A 147 -7.43 -10.63 0.60
N ALA A 148 -7.68 -11.92 0.38
CA ALA A 148 -8.00 -12.49 -0.92
C ALA A 148 -9.50 -12.86 -0.98
N GLU A 149 -10.17 -12.43 -2.04
CA GLU A 149 -11.57 -12.75 -2.39
C GLU A 149 -11.60 -13.66 -3.62
#